data_AF-A0A6A4WYC4-F1
#
_entry.id   AF-A0A6A4WYC4-F1
#
_cell.length_a   1.000
_cell.length_b   1.000
_cell.length_c   1.000
_cell.angle_alpha   90.00
_cell.angle_beta   90.00
_cell.angle_gamma   90.00
#
_symmetry.space_group_name_H-M   'P 1'
#
loop_
_entity.id
_entity.type
_entity.pdbx_description
1 polymer ?
#
loop_
_entity_poly.entity_id
_entity_poly.type
_entity_poly.pdbx_seq_one_letter_code
_entity_poly.pdbx_strand_id
1 'polypeptide(L)'
;MAQNSTVFVTRHVQHASVPLRTEPTASNTICAMLCVATAGCLKWQRDAASTQCRLLPLHSADSPLTEEAGAVRQRPHPPGYVVMPDGGGVTYRPHTQRTRGGQALIEMCRQDDPDAVPAFPTTDRQFEFLMSLPLPYPYQWLSINDIQEERAYKDIFNKTVVSIDTWITRYGRQFHSPSLDGVSIESGTMWNSGTYERLSYLCEYWM
;
A
#
# COMPACT_ATOMS: atom_id res chain seq x y z
N MET A 1 -2.69 -12.85 -32.30
CA MET A 1 -2.23 -13.85 -31.30
C MET A 1 -3.05 -13.62 -30.04
N ALA A 2 -3.78 -14.64 -29.60
CA ALA A 2 -4.71 -14.55 -28.48
C ALA A 2 -3.95 -14.49 -27.14
N GLN A 3 -3.86 -13.32 -26.52
CA GLN A 3 -3.56 -13.20 -25.10
C GLN A 3 -4.87 -13.33 -24.33
N ASN A 4 -5.23 -14.55 -23.91
CA ASN A 4 -6.15 -14.70 -22.79
C ASN A 4 -5.40 -14.28 -21.52
N SER A 5 -5.30 -12.97 -21.29
CA SER A 5 -4.83 -12.42 -20.03
C SER A 5 -5.90 -12.67 -18.97
N THR A 6 -5.64 -13.59 -18.04
CA THR A 6 -6.49 -13.77 -16.87
C THR A 6 -6.48 -12.46 -16.08
N VAL A 7 -7.58 -11.70 -16.13
CA VAL A 7 -7.70 -10.37 -15.49
C VAL A 7 -7.55 -10.45 -13.96
N PHE A 8 -7.76 -11.64 -13.38
CA PHE A 8 -7.63 -11.88 -11.96
C PHE A 8 -6.87 -13.19 -11.69
N VAL A 9 -6.10 -13.21 -10.60
CA VAL A 9 -5.44 -14.38 -10.03
C VAL A 9 -5.94 -14.61 -8.61
N THR A 10 -6.00 -15.88 -8.18
CA THR A 10 -6.33 -16.22 -6.80
C THR A 10 -5.06 -16.20 -5.95
N ARG A 11 -5.10 -15.54 -4.79
CA ARG A 11 -4.03 -15.56 -3.78
C ARG A 11 -4.59 -15.80 -2.39
N HIS A 12 -3.72 -16.23 -1.48
CA HIS A 12 -4.05 -16.41 -0.07
C HIS A 12 -3.33 -15.33 0.75
N VAL A 13 -4.07 -14.34 1.23
CA VAL A 13 -3.53 -13.09 1.78
C VAL A 13 -4.48 -12.48 2.81
N GLN A 14 -3.95 -11.61 3.68
CA GLN A 14 -4.78 -10.75 4.52
C GLN A 14 -5.49 -9.70 3.66
N HIS A 15 -6.70 -9.32 4.04
CA HIS A 15 -7.51 -8.34 3.30
C HIS A 15 -8.35 -7.49 4.23
N ALA A 16 -8.92 -6.40 3.72
CA ALA A 16 -9.80 -5.55 4.52
C ALA A 16 -10.93 -6.39 5.16
N SER A 17 -11.13 -6.19 6.46
CA SER A 17 -12.12 -6.93 7.26
C SER A 17 -13.55 -6.53 6.91
N VAL A 18 -13.78 -5.26 6.55
CA VAL A 18 -15.08 -4.76 6.12
C VAL A 18 -15.11 -4.66 4.58
N PRO A 19 -15.99 -5.41 3.89
CA PRO A 19 -16.15 -5.31 2.45
C PRO A 19 -16.84 -4.00 2.05
N LEU A 20 -16.50 -3.47 0.87
CA LEU A 20 -17.23 -2.37 0.24
C LEU A 20 -18.69 -2.74 -0.02
N ARG A 21 -18.88 -4.00 -0.44
CA ARG A 21 -20.19 -4.50 -0.87
C ARG A 21 -20.21 -6.02 -0.75
N THR A 22 -21.34 -6.57 -0.35
CA THR A 22 -21.61 -8.01 -0.38
C THR A 22 -22.83 -8.27 -1.24
N GLU A 23 -22.69 -9.10 -2.27
CA GLU A 23 -23.75 -9.38 -3.25
C GLU A 23 -23.96 -10.90 -3.41
N PRO A 24 -25.21 -11.37 -3.53
CA PRO A 24 -25.47 -12.76 -3.90
C PRO A 24 -25.12 -12.97 -5.37
N THR A 25 -24.15 -13.85 -5.66
CA THR A 25 -23.80 -14.21 -7.04
C THR A 25 -23.27 -15.63 -7.19
N ALA A 26 -23.86 -16.35 -8.13
CA ALA A 26 -23.44 -17.70 -8.48
C ALA A 26 -22.11 -17.76 -9.25
N SER A 27 -21.57 -16.64 -9.74
CA SER A 27 -20.45 -16.65 -10.69
C SER A 27 -19.26 -15.78 -10.26
N ASN A 28 -18.07 -16.38 -10.36
CA ASN A 28 -16.79 -15.68 -10.25
C ASN A 28 -16.66 -14.54 -11.27
N THR A 29 -17.15 -14.74 -12.50
CA THR A 29 -17.10 -13.71 -13.55
C THR A 29 -17.96 -12.50 -13.20
N ILE A 30 -19.15 -12.73 -12.62
CA ILE A 30 -20.03 -11.63 -12.18
C ILE A 30 -19.37 -10.86 -11.03
N CYS A 31 -18.78 -11.55 -10.07
CA CYS A 31 -18.05 -10.91 -8.97
C CYS A 31 -16.87 -10.06 -9.48
N ALA A 32 -16.12 -10.55 -10.47
CA ALA A 32 -15.06 -9.80 -11.13
C ALA A 32 -15.58 -8.52 -11.82
N MET A 33 -16.65 -8.63 -12.61
CA MET A 33 -17.26 -7.47 -13.28
C MET A 33 -17.77 -6.42 -12.28
N LEU A 34 -18.41 -6.88 -11.18
CA LEU A 34 -18.84 -6.00 -10.11
C LEU A 34 -17.66 -5.28 -9.46
N CYS A 35 -16.54 -5.97 -9.24
CA CYS A 35 -15.34 -5.33 -8.70
C CYS A 35 -14.79 -4.26 -9.65
N VAL A 36 -14.65 -4.56 -10.95
CA VAL A 36 -14.19 -3.57 -11.95
C VAL A 36 -15.10 -2.34 -12.01
N ALA A 37 -16.41 -2.51 -11.83
CA ALA A 37 -17.37 -1.41 -11.86
C ALA A 37 -17.50 -0.65 -10.52
N THR A 38 -16.95 -1.19 -9.43
CA THR A 38 -17.08 -0.59 -8.09
C THR A 38 -15.84 0.22 -7.76
N ALA A 39 -16.01 1.53 -7.58
CA ALA A 39 -14.92 2.41 -7.18
C ALA A 39 -14.26 1.90 -5.88
N GLY A 40 -12.93 1.78 -5.91
CA GLY A 40 -12.13 1.31 -4.78
C GLY A 40 -12.10 -0.20 -4.56
N CYS A 41 -12.78 -1.01 -5.39
CA CYS A 41 -12.64 -2.47 -5.29
C CYS A 41 -11.32 -2.94 -5.91
N LEU A 42 -10.47 -3.54 -5.08
CA LEU A 42 -9.15 -4.04 -5.47
C LEU A 42 -9.14 -5.57 -5.60
N LYS A 43 -9.83 -6.22 -4.66
CA LYS A 43 -9.93 -7.68 -4.58
C LYS A 43 -11.35 -8.10 -4.25
N TRP A 44 -11.65 -9.36 -4.48
CA TRP A 44 -12.95 -9.92 -4.14
C TRP A 44 -12.82 -11.36 -3.69
N GLN A 45 -13.72 -11.75 -2.79
CA GLN A 45 -13.84 -13.12 -2.31
C GLN A 45 -15.21 -13.65 -2.70
N ARG A 46 -15.26 -14.91 -3.16
CA ARG A 46 -16.52 -15.61 -3.34
C ARG A 46 -16.56 -16.83 -2.45
N ASP A 47 -17.52 -16.85 -1.53
CA ASP A 47 -17.83 -18.02 -0.74
C ASP A 47 -18.55 -19.04 -1.63
N ALA A 48 -17.98 -20.24 -1.73
CA ALA A 48 -18.51 -21.30 -2.56
C ALA A 48 -19.82 -21.89 -2.00
N ALA A 49 -19.98 -21.90 -0.68
CA ALA A 49 -21.13 -22.47 0.01
C ALA A 49 -22.30 -21.47 0.07
N SER A 50 -22.04 -20.21 0.42
CA SER A 50 -23.09 -19.19 0.56
C SER A 50 -23.38 -18.43 -0.74
N THR A 51 -22.59 -18.63 -1.80
CA THR A 51 -22.67 -17.90 -3.07
C THR A 51 -22.54 -16.37 -2.93
N GLN A 52 -22.02 -15.90 -1.79
CA GLN A 52 -21.79 -14.48 -1.57
C GLN A 52 -20.48 -14.04 -2.22
N CYS A 53 -20.53 -12.94 -2.96
CA CYS A 53 -19.38 -12.18 -3.44
C CYS A 53 -19.17 -10.99 -2.52
N ARG A 54 -17.98 -10.89 -1.95
CA ARG A 54 -17.53 -9.76 -1.13
C ARG A 54 -16.52 -8.97 -1.95
N LEU A 55 -16.85 -7.71 -2.24
CA LEU A 55 -15.96 -6.75 -2.87
C LEU A 55 -15.14 -6.07 -1.78
N LEU A 56 -13.82 -6.09 -1.89
CA LEU A 56 -12.92 -5.71 -0.82
C LEU A 56 -12.12 -4.46 -1.23
N PRO A 57 -12.09 -3.42 -0.38
CA PRO A 57 -11.27 -2.24 -0.60
C PRO A 57 -9.81 -2.50 -0.22
N LEU A 58 -8.99 -1.46 -0.35
CA LEU A 58 -7.80 -1.36 0.48
C LEU A 58 -8.17 -1.25 1.95
N HIS A 59 -7.33 -1.78 2.83
CA HIS A 59 -7.49 -1.63 4.27
C HIS A 59 -7.36 -0.16 4.71
N SER A 60 -7.98 0.17 5.85
CA SER A 60 -7.93 1.49 6.48
C SER A 60 -7.98 1.35 8.00
N ALA A 61 -7.87 2.47 8.73
CA ALA A 61 -8.07 2.47 10.18
C ALA A 61 -9.47 1.94 10.58
N ASP A 62 -10.50 2.28 9.80
CA ASP A 62 -11.89 1.83 10.03
C ASP A 62 -12.18 0.42 9.47
N SER A 63 -11.31 -0.10 8.60
CA SER A 63 -11.40 -1.44 8.01
C SER A 63 -10.01 -2.08 7.97
N PRO A 64 -9.49 -2.52 9.14
CA PRO A 64 -8.17 -3.09 9.23
C PRO A 64 -8.08 -4.40 8.45
N LEU A 65 -6.86 -4.87 8.24
CA LEU A 65 -6.62 -6.20 7.67
C LEU A 65 -7.19 -7.29 8.59
N THR A 66 -7.63 -8.39 8.00
CA THR A 66 -8.00 -9.61 8.72
C THR A 66 -6.80 -10.18 9.47
N GLU A 67 -7.05 -10.76 10.65
CA GLU A 67 -6.01 -11.45 11.42
C GLU A 67 -5.41 -12.61 10.61
N GLU A 68 -6.26 -13.38 9.91
CA GLU A 68 -5.85 -14.51 9.08
C GLU A 68 -5.97 -14.22 7.58
N ALA A 69 -5.16 -14.93 6.79
CA ALA A 69 -5.20 -14.86 5.35
C ALA A 69 -6.39 -15.63 4.76
N GLY A 70 -6.99 -15.09 3.70
CA GLY A 70 -8.13 -15.66 2.98
C GLY A 70 -7.84 -15.82 1.49
N ALA A 71 -8.53 -16.76 0.83
CA ALA A 71 -8.44 -16.93 -0.61
C ALA A 71 -9.24 -15.83 -1.34
N VAL A 72 -8.55 -14.84 -1.88
CA VAL A 72 -9.11 -13.72 -2.63
C VAL A 72 -8.69 -13.77 -4.10
N ARG A 73 -9.48 -13.16 -4.97
CA ARG A 73 -9.13 -12.92 -6.36
C ARG A 73 -8.86 -11.44 -6.57
N GLN A 74 -7.80 -11.15 -7.29
CA GLN A 74 -7.31 -9.78 -7.50
C GLN A 74 -6.55 -9.67 -8.82
N ARG A 75 -6.30 -8.45 -9.26
CA ARG A 75 -5.52 -8.22 -10.48
C ARG A 75 -4.07 -8.73 -10.32
N PRO A 76 -3.45 -9.25 -11.40
CA PRO A 76 -2.03 -9.58 -11.38
C PRO A 76 -1.20 -8.37 -10.96
N HIS A 77 -0.05 -8.63 -10.33
CA HIS A 77 0.88 -7.54 -10.04
C HIS A 77 1.30 -6.86 -11.36
N PRO A 78 1.41 -5.53 -11.40
CA PRO A 78 2.08 -4.85 -12.49
C PRO A 78 3.56 -5.29 -12.55
N PRO A 79 4.20 -5.22 -13.71
CA PRO A 79 5.64 -5.47 -13.79
C PRO A 79 6.43 -4.43 -12.99
N GLY A 80 7.54 -4.84 -12.38
CA GLY A 80 8.46 -3.95 -11.64
C GLY A 80 8.21 -3.83 -10.14
N TYR A 81 7.20 -4.50 -9.60
CA TYR A 81 6.99 -4.60 -8.14
C TYR A 81 7.85 -5.71 -7.54
N VAL A 82 8.49 -5.41 -6.40
CA VAL A 82 9.23 -6.37 -5.58
C VAL A 82 8.28 -6.93 -4.52
N VAL A 83 8.13 -8.25 -4.51
CA VAL A 83 7.24 -8.97 -3.58
C VAL A 83 7.94 -9.20 -2.26
N MET A 84 7.26 -8.93 -1.14
CA MET A 84 7.77 -9.29 0.19
C MET A 84 7.90 -10.82 0.32
N PRO A 85 9.05 -11.39 0.74
CA PRO A 85 9.36 -12.82 0.63
C PRO A 85 8.41 -13.78 1.34
N ASP A 86 7.73 -13.31 2.38
CA ASP A 86 6.86 -14.10 3.26
C ASP A 86 5.38 -14.01 2.93
N GLY A 87 5.04 -13.36 1.82
CA GLY A 87 3.66 -13.27 1.38
C GLY A 87 2.79 -12.40 2.27
N GLY A 88 3.36 -11.43 2.99
CA GLY A 88 2.66 -10.40 3.79
C GLY A 88 1.68 -9.52 3.01
N GLY A 89 1.33 -9.91 1.78
CA GLY A 89 0.29 -9.29 1.02
C GLY A 89 0.72 -7.95 0.44
N VAL A 90 2.01 -7.59 0.42
CA VAL A 90 2.45 -6.28 -0.09
C VAL A 90 3.59 -6.46 -1.07
N THR A 91 3.55 -5.63 -2.10
CA THR A 91 4.63 -5.48 -3.07
C THR A 91 4.95 -4.00 -3.21
N TYR A 92 6.21 -3.66 -3.46
CA TYR A 92 6.65 -2.27 -3.56
C TYR A 92 7.31 -1.98 -4.89
N ARG A 93 7.15 -0.76 -5.38
CA ARG A 93 7.82 -0.28 -6.59
C ARG A 93 8.37 1.12 -6.38
N PRO A 94 9.67 1.35 -6.66
CA PRO A 94 10.26 2.68 -6.65
C PRO A 94 9.98 3.41 -7.97
N HIS A 95 9.70 4.71 -7.88
CA HIS A 95 9.40 5.57 -9.03
C HIS A 95 10.41 6.72 -9.14
N THR A 96 10.86 6.99 -10.37
CA THR A 96 11.87 8.02 -10.64
C THR A 96 11.28 9.42 -10.73
N GLN A 97 9.97 9.56 -11.01
CA GLN A 97 9.34 10.87 -11.05
C GLN A 97 9.44 11.53 -9.68
N ARG A 98 9.57 12.86 -9.65
CA ARG A 98 9.73 13.61 -8.41
C ARG A 98 8.48 14.39 -8.05
N THR A 99 7.95 14.15 -6.86
CA THR A 99 6.74 14.80 -6.33
C THR A 99 6.96 15.35 -4.93
N ARG A 100 6.08 16.25 -4.50
CA ARG A 100 6.04 16.74 -3.13
C ARG A 100 5.55 15.64 -2.19
N GLY A 101 6.02 15.67 -0.95
CA GLY A 101 5.48 14.81 0.11
C GLY A 101 4.01 15.15 0.42
N GLY A 102 3.36 14.35 1.26
CA GLY A 102 1.96 14.57 1.61
C GLY A 102 0.98 14.03 0.55
N GLN A 103 -0.20 14.65 0.44
CA GLN A 103 -1.33 14.14 -0.35
C GLN A 103 -1.01 13.93 -1.85
N ALA A 104 -0.04 14.67 -2.40
CA ALA A 104 0.37 14.53 -3.79
C ALA A 104 0.90 13.12 -4.13
N LEU A 105 1.38 12.36 -3.14
CA LEU A 105 1.83 10.98 -3.34
C LEU A 105 0.70 10.06 -3.79
N ILE A 106 -0.52 10.26 -3.26
CA ILE A 106 -1.67 9.41 -3.57
C ILE A 106 -2.00 9.48 -5.05
N GLU A 107 -2.01 10.69 -5.62
CA GLU A 107 -2.29 10.89 -7.03
C GLU A 107 -1.17 10.29 -7.89
N MET A 108 0.10 10.51 -7.54
CA MET A 108 1.22 9.98 -8.30
C MET A 108 1.24 8.45 -8.36
N CYS A 109 1.03 7.77 -7.23
CA CYS A 109 0.96 6.31 -7.22
C CYS A 109 -0.21 5.79 -8.08
N ARG A 110 -1.38 6.44 -8.00
CA ARG A 110 -2.55 6.08 -8.82
C ARG A 110 -2.38 6.35 -10.31
N GLN A 111 -1.60 7.36 -10.68
CA GLN A 111 -1.27 7.64 -12.09
C GLN A 111 -0.38 6.55 -12.69
N ASP A 112 0.59 6.05 -11.92
CA ASP A 112 1.47 4.97 -12.40
C ASP A 112 0.80 3.59 -12.35
N ASP A 113 0.00 3.35 -11.30
CA ASP A 113 -0.86 2.18 -11.18
C ASP A 113 -2.17 2.52 -10.45
N PRO A 114 -3.34 2.42 -11.11
CA PRO A 114 -4.63 2.86 -10.53
C PRO A 114 -4.99 2.27 -9.17
N ASP A 115 -4.43 1.11 -8.85
CA ASP A 115 -4.75 0.33 -7.67
C ASP A 115 -3.63 0.43 -6.59
N ALA A 116 -2.51 1.07 -6.90
CA ALA A 116 -1.44 1.33 -5.95
C ALA A 116 -1.70 2.56 -5.07
N VAL A 117 -1.07 2.55 -3.89
CA VAL A 117 -1.06 3.67 -2.95
C VAL A 117 0.37 3.97 -2.51
N PRO A 118 0.65 5.12 -1.88
CA PRO A 118 1.97 5.40 -1.34
C PRO A 118 2.36 4.36 -0.29
N ALA A 119 3.63 3.93 -0.28
CA ALA A 119 4.09 2.86 0.58
C ALA A 119 3.99 3.23 2.07
N PHE A 120 3.32 2.39 2.86
CA PHE A 120 3.09 2.57 4.28
C PHE A 120 3.41 1.28 5.03
N PRO A 121 4.63 1.13 5.59
CA PRO A 121 4.93 -0.02 6.42
C PRO A 121 4.11 0.06 7.72
N THR A 122 3.27 -0.95 7.96
CA THR A 122 2.42 -1.05 9.16
C THR A 122 3.08 -1.86 10.29
N THR A 123 4.18 -2.56 10.00
CA THR A 123 4.91 -3.39 10.97
C THR A 123 6.41 -3.21 10.83
N ASP A 124 7.16 -3.51 11.90
CA ASP A 124 8.63 -3.50 11.91
C ASP A 124 9.21 -4.33 10.76
N ARG A 125 8.60 -5.48 10.46
CA ARG A 125 9.06 -6.38 9.40
C ARG A 125 8.93 -5.75 8.01
N GLN A 126 7.80 -5.08 7.75
CA GLN A 126 7.62 -4.38 6.48
C GLN A 126 8.64 -3.24 6.36
N PHE A 127 8.85 -2.49 7.44
CA PHE A 127 9.81 -1.40 7.47
C PHE A 127 11.26 -1.90 7.25
N GLU A 128 11.68 -2.96 7.94
CA GLU A 128 13.00 -3.58 7.76
C GLU A 128 13.20 -4.10 6.34
N PHE A 129 12.16 -4.68 5.73
CA PHE A 129 12.22 -5.09 4.33
C PHE A 129 12.47 -3.88 3.41
N LEU A 130 11.75 -2.77 3.59
CA LEU A 130 11.95 -1.55 2.82
C LEU A 130 13.38 -1.01 2.96
N MET A 131 13.94 -1.03 4.17
CA MET A 131 15.32 -0.60 4.41
C MET A 131 16.36 -1.49 3.70
N SER A 132 16.03 -2.76 3.48
CA SER A 132 16.89 -3.74 2.81
C SER A 132 16.86 -3.66 1.29
N LEU A 133 15.85 -2.99 0.71
CA LEU A 133 15.72 -2.90 -0.75
C LEU A 133 16.90 -2.10 -1.34
N PRO A 134 17.47 -2.56 -2.47
CA PRO A 134 18.42 -1.77 -3.24
C PRO A 134 17.66 -0.69 -4.01
N LEU A 135 17.33 0.40 -3.32
CA LEU A 135 16.53 1.48 -3.84
C LEU A 135 17.31 2.24 -4.93
N PRO A 136 16.83 2.26 -6.19
CA PRO A 136 17.61 2.77 -7.32
C PRO A 136 17.73 4.31 -7.33
N TYR A 137 16.95 5.00 -6.48
CA TYR A 137 16.91 6.46 -6.41
C TYR A 137 17.10 6.90 -4.95
N PRO A 138 17.86 7.98 -4.72
CA PRO A 138 18.02 8.54 -3.39
C PRO A 138 16.73 9.22 -2.93
N TYR A 139 16.46 9.14 -1.63
CA TYR A 139 15.30 9.77 -0.97
C TYR A 139 13.96 9.47 -1.65
N GLN A 140 13.29 8.44 -1.15
CA GLN A 140 11.98 8.03 -1.62
C GLN A 140 10.94 8.27 -0.54
N TRP A 141 9.92 9.04 -0.88
CA TRP A 141 8.80 9.29 0.01
C TRP A 141 8.13 7.98 0.44
N LEU A 142 7.89 7.87 1.74
CA LEU A 142 6.90 6.97 2.31
C LEU A 142 5.61 7.74 2.58
N SER A 143 4.53 7.00 2.80
CA SER A 143 3.23 7.53 3.17
C SER A 143 3.17 8.00 4.63
N ILE A 144 4.27 8.44 5.25
CA ILE A 144 4.32 8.76 6.68
C ILE A 144 4.60 10.26 6.85
N ASN A 145 3.77 10.92 7.65
CA ASN A 145 3.96 12.33 8.00
C ASN A 145 3.41 12.67 9.40
N ASP A 146 3.83 13.79 9.96
CA ASP A 146 3.34 14.36 11.23
C ASP A 146 2.89 15.83 11.09
N ILE A 147 2.56 16.25 9.85
CA ILE A 147 2.09 17.61 9.49
C ILE A 147 1.00 18.15 10.42
N GLN A 148 0.09 17.30 10.88
CA GLN A 148 -1.05 17.73 11.69
C GLN A 148 -0.70 17.92 13.17
N GLU A 149 0.25 17.13 13.67
CA GLU A 149 0.63 17.07 15.08
C GLU A 149 2.05 16.51 15.14
N GLU A 150 3.00 17.38 15.48
CA GLU A 150 4.43 17.06 15.57
C GLU A 150 4.67 15.79 16.40
N ARG A 151 5.43 14.84 15.84
CA ARG A 151 5.73 13.50 16.38
C ARG A 151 4.55 12.52 16.45
N ALA A 152 3.36 12.89 15.97
CA ALA A 152 2.26 11.97 15.79
C ALA A 152 2.18 11.50 14.33
N TYR A 153 3.05 10.55 13.98
CA TYR A 153 3.19 10.03 12.62
C TYR A 153 2.00 9.21 12.15
N LYS A 154 1.49 9.53 10.95
CA LYS A 154 0.29 8.94 10.36
C LYS A 154 0.48 8.59 8.90
N ASP A 155 -0.27 7.60 8.44
CA ASP A 155 -0.46 7.34 7.03
C ASP A 155 -1.13 8.53 6.35
N ILE A 156 -0.54 9.02 5.25
CA ILE A 156 -1.11 10.06 4.41
C ILE A 156 -2.44 9.61 3.82
N PHE A 157 -2.55 8.33 3.45
CA PHE A 157 -3.67 7.76 2.71
C PHE A 157 -4.88 7.50 3.62
N ASN A 158 -4.75 6.64 4.64
CA ASN A 158 -5.87 6.21 5.48
C ASN A 158 -5.85 6.76 6.92
N LYS A 159 -4.89 7.64 7.26
CA LYS A 159 -4.74 8.28 8.58
C LYS A 159 -4.39 7.34 9.74
N THR A 160 -4.00 6.10 9.46
CA THR A 160 -3.54 5.16 10.48
C THR A 160 -2.31 5.71 11.18
N VAL A 161 -2.34 5.74 12.52
CA VAL A 161 -1.20 6.14 13.34
C VAL A 161 -0.16 5.04 13.34
N VAL A 162 1.11 5.40 13.24
CA VAL A 162 2.24 4.47 13.33
C VAL A 162 3.26 4.99 14.33
N SER A 163 3.72 4.11 15.22
CA SER A 163 4.86 4.41 16.09
C SER A 163 6.15 4.09 15.35
N ILE A 164 7.02 5.09 15.21
CA ILE A 164 8.28 4.96 14.45
C ILE A 164 9.53 5.24 15.31
N ASP A 165 9.39 5.40 16.63
CA ASP A 165 10.50 5.78 17.52
C ASP A 165 11.67 4.80 17.46
N THR A 166 11.36 3.50 17.37
CA THR A 166 12.36 2.43 17.21
C THR A 166 13.05 2.51 15.86
N TRP A 167 12.32 2.89 14.80
CA TRP A 167 12.87 3.08 13.45
C TRP A 167 13.76 4.32 13.39
N ILE A 168 13.35 5.43 14.02
CA ILE A 168 14.17 6.64 14.14
C ILE A 168 15.47 6.31 14.87
N THR A 169 15.40 5.59 15.98
CA THR A 169 16.59 5.21 16.76
C THR A 169 17.59 4.39 15.94
N ARG A 170 17.10 3.49 15.09
CA ARG A 170 17.95 2.56 14.33
C ARG A 170 18.44 3.13 13.00
N TYR A 171 17.59 3.85 12.27
CA TYR A 171 17.83 4.27 10.88
C TYR A 171 17.72 5.78 10.66
N GLY A 172 17.26 6.54 11.66
CA GLY A 172 16.88 7.94 11.53
C GLY A 172 18.04 8.91 11.32
N ARG A 173 17.77 9.93 10.50
CA ARG A 173 18.55 11.15 10.32
C ARG A 173 17.62 12.36 10.33
N GLN A 174 18.05 13.45 10.96
CA GLN A 174 17.35 14.76 10.96
C GLN A 174 15.96 14.81 11.64
N PHE A 175 15.56 13.81 12.42
CA PHE A 175 14.31 13.79 13.21
C PHE A 175 14.26 14.73 14.43
N HIS A 176 15.20 15.68 14.52
CA HIS A 176 15.23 16.70 15.58
C HIS A 176 14.66 18.06 15.11
N SER A 177 14.29 18.18 13.83
CA SER A 177 13.80 19.44 13.24
C SER A 177 12.27 19.48 13.24
N PRO A 178 11.62 20.40 13.98
CA PRO A 178 10.15 20.51 14.05
C PRO A 178 9.53 21.23 12.84
N SER A 179 10.26 21.28 11.72
CA SER A 179 9.83 21.92 10.47
C SER A 179 9.85 20.95 9.28
N LEU A 180 10.22 19.70 9.57
CA LEU A 180 10.27 18.61 8.62
C LEU A 180 9.18 17.65 9.08
N ASP A 181 8.20 17.43 8.21
CA ASP A 181 6.98 16.73 8.61
C ASP A 181 6.78 15.44 7.83
N GLY A 182 7.70 15.07 6.94
CA GLY A 182 7.53 13.96 5.99
C GLY A 182 8.66 12.95 6.11
N VAL A 183 8.34 11.66 5.97
CA VAL A 183 9.35 10.61 6.02
C VAL A 183 9.75 10.19 4.61
N SER A 184 11.06 10.24 4.34
CA SER A 184 11.66 9.64 3.15
C SER A 184 12.72 8.61 3.53
N ILE A 185 13.03 7.72 2.59
CA ILE A 185 13.98 6.63 2.81
C ILE A 185 14.99 6.50 1.68
N GLU A 186 16.15 5.97 2.00
CA GLU A 186 17.09 5.37 1.07
C GLU A 186 17.57 4.04 1.66
N SER A 187 18.32 3.24 0.90
CA SER A 187 18.79 1.94 1.38
C SER A 187 19.52 2.09 2.73
N GLY A 188 18.93 1.50 3.78
CA GLY A 188 19.45 1.52 5.15
C GLY A 188 19.33 2.83 5.92
N THR A 189 18.67 3.87 5.40
CA THR A 189 18.53 5.16 6.12
C THR A 189 17.14 5.77 5.96
N MET A 190 16.61 6.32 7.05
CA MET A 190 15.34 7.04 7.11
C MET A 190 15.60 8.51 7.44
N TRP A 191 14.91 9.40 6.75
CA TRP A 191 15.07 10.84 6.84
C TRP A 191 13.75 11.50 7.24
N ASN A 192 13.84 12.50 8.11
CA ASN A 192 12.80 13.50 8.21
C ASN A 192 13.06 14.57 7.13
N SER A 193 12.07 14.88 6.31
CA SER A 193 12.20 15.66 5.09
C SER A 193 11.08 16.70 4.99
N GLY A 194 11.40 17.83 4.37
CA GLY A 194 10.43 18.90 4.14
C GLY A 194 9.41 18.47 3.09
N THR A 195 8.12 18.53 3.41
CA THR A 195 7.06 18.07 2.47
C THR A 195 6.99 18.90 1.19
N TYR A 196 7.60 20.09 1.17
CA TYR A 196 7.77 20.95 -0.02
C TYR A 196 8.84 20.44 -0.99
N GLU A 197 9.76 19.57 -0.55
CA GLU A 197 10.81 18.99 -1.38
C GLU A 197 10.20 18.06 -2.43
N ARG A 198 10.82 18.01 -3.61
CA ARG A 198 10.41 17.08 -4.66
C ARG A 198 11.34 15.89 -4.61
N LEU A 199 10.88 14.73 -4.17
CA LEU A 199 11.69 13.52 -4.06
C LEU A 199 11.06 12.41 -4.90
N SER A 200 11.83 11.34 -5.14
CA SER A 200 11.27 10.10 -5.67
C SER A 200 10.26 9.52 -4.67
N TYR A 201 9.49 8.51 -5.07
CA TYR A 201 8.48 7.93 -4.18
C TYR A 201 8.39 6.42 -4.36
N LEU A 202 7.94 5.78 -3.29
CA LEU A 202 7.67 4.36 -3.26
C LEU A 202 6.16 4.15 -3.22
N CYS A 203 5.65 3.33 -4.13
CA CYS A 203 4.26 2.88 -4.10
C CYS A 203 4.21 1.45 -3.59
N GLU A 204 3.16 1.13 -2.87
CA GLU A 204 2.80 -0.23 -2.51
C GLU A 204 1.53 -0.68 -3.22
N TYR A 205 1.48 -1.98 -3.46
CA TYR A 205 0.32 -2.66 -4.01
C TYR A 205 0.02 -3.85 -3.10
N TRP A 206 -1.19 -3.88 -2.55
CA TRP A 206 -1.62 -4.93 -1.65
C TRP A 206 -2.24 -6.10 -2.41
N MET A 207 -1.66 -7.28 -2.17
CA MET A 207 -2.14 -8.58 -2.56
C MET A 207 -3.28 -9.08 -1.66
#